data_AF-A0A359BC83-F1
#
_entry.id   AF-A0A359BC83-F1
#
_cell.length_a   1.000
_cell.length_b   1.000
_cell.length_c   1.000
_cell.angle_alpha   90.00
_cell.angle_beta   90.00
_cell.angle_gamma   90.00
#
_symmetry.space_group_name_H-M   'P 1'
#
loop_
_entity.id
_entity.type
_entity.pdbx_description
1 polymer ?
#
loop_
_entity_poly.entity_id
_entity_poly.type
_entity_poly.pdbx_seq_one_letter_code
_entity_poly.pdbx_strand_id
1 'polypeptide(L)'
;MQKHSYRLDVGIIKSIHLHLRRSDWRCKERSVSKTEKGAAKVIEQAVTGEEFDSDKEPEATEALDTFEAPRSNSWIATLVIFVAFAAVGSGVWFMWTEVQTVKRSVKSVNEAIQSVNSQLLQIVSLQENARDIRSQIEQLESGIARADERDQSVINRVETLAEELAKLQVDTRSSYVLAEAEYLLKLADQRLFIERNPQTATNLMRTAQALLAQLEDGRLLSVREQLAQDVQLLSAIPNVDLLGIQAELLALDPVLNELKLPVRRPNLETDSQTEDDVKKFIDNVSAFIRIREVNAPITPLVSASDAGRAREVLRLSLEQIKVAVVREDQELFDAGLAQAERLSRHFFDVTKGAGMTVVRVLSALEDTQIARKIPDAARGLRALKAYRDALTEERVSTGLVK
;
A
#
# COMPACT_ATOMS: atom_id res chain seq x y z
N MET A 1 56.77 -32.40 -8.75
CA MET A 1 56.24 -32.94 -10.03
C MET A 1 54.75 -33.17 -9.81
N GLN A 2 53.78 -32.63 -10.52
CA GLN A 2 53.70 -31.99 -11.83
C GLN A 2 52.87 -30.69 -11.73
N LYS A 3 53.20 -29.77 -12.63
CA LYS A 3 52.52 -28.49 -12.88
C LYS A 3 51.42 -28.73 -13.90
N HIS A 4 50.24 -28.13 -13.73
CA HIS A 4 49.42 -27.76 -14.87
C HIS A 4 49.17 -26.25 -14.83
N SER A 5 49.83 -25.60 -15.78
CA SER A 5 49.69 -24.20 -16.14
C SER A 5 48.72 -24.11 -17.30
N TYR A 6 47.75 -23.21 -17.23
CA TYR A 6 47.17 -22.59 -18.42
C TYR A 6 47.17 -21.07 -18.21
N ARG A 7 47.82 -20.40 -19.14
CA ARG A 7 47.96 -18.95 -19.29
C ARG A 7 47.49 -18.62 -20.70
N LEU A 8 46.93 -17.41 -20.83
CA LEU A 8 46.72 -16.61 -22.04
C LEU A 8 45.50 -17.00 -22.90
N ASP A 9 44.51 -16.10 -22.95
CA ASP A 9 44.47 -15.22 -24.13
C ASP A 9 43.90 -13.83 -23.81
N VAL A 10 44.57 -12.83 -24.38
CA VAL A 10 44.31 -11.39 -24.31
C VAL A 10 44.08 -10.94 -25.75
N GLY A 11 42.98 -10.21 -25.99
CA GLY A 11 42.67 -9.52 -27.25
C GLY A 11 41.27 -8.92 -27.13
N ILE A 12 41.08 -7.66 -26.71
CA ILE A 12 41.22 -6.39 -27.46
C ILE A 12 40.27 -6.32 -28.67
N ILE A 13 39.67 -5.12 -28.83
CA ILE A 13 38.83 -4.60 -29.95
C ILE A 13 37.32 -4.81 -29.66
N LYS A 14 36.41 -3.82 -29.54
CA LYS A 14 36.39 -2.44 -30.04
C LYS A 14 35.42 -1.58 -29.20
N SER A 15 35.84 -0.34 -28.99
CA SER A 15 35.01 0.80 -28.61
C SER A 15 33.80 0.98 -29.53
N ILE A 16 32.61 1.16 -28.94
CA ILE A 16 31.45 1.76 -29.61
C ILE A 16 31.02 2.95 -28.76
N HIS A 17 31.50 4.13 -29.17
CA HIS A 17 30.82 5.40 -28.95
C HIS A 17 29.45 5.34 -29.65
N LEU A 18 28.36 5.56 -28.92
CA LEU A 18 27.14 6.09 -29.53
C LEU A 18 26.32 6.92 -28.54
N HIS A 19 26.41 8.24 -28.75
CA HIS A 19 25.39 9.26 -28.56
C HIS A 19 24.45 9.20 -27.35
N LEU A 20 24.73 10.10 -26.40
CA LEU A 20 23.72 10.84 -25.66
C LEU A 20 22.64 11.38 -26.63
N ARG A 21 21.43 10.83 -26.53
CA ARG A 21 20.23 11.49 -27.03
C ARG A 21 19.35 11.83 -25.82
N ARG A 22 19.44 13.08 -25.36
CA ARG A 22 18.40 13.73 -24.57
C ARG A 22 17.10 13.65 -25.38
N SER A 23 16.15 12.85 -24.92
CA SER A 23 14.77 12.93 -25.37
C SER A 23 14.08 14.06 -24.59
N ASP A 24 14.01 15.23 -25.21
CA ASP A 24 13.14 16.34 -24.79
C ASP A 24 11.68 15.88 -24.89
N TRP A 25 11.08 15.52 -23.76
CA TRP A 25 9.63 15.41 -23.65
C TRP A 25 9.07 16.82 -23.43
N ARG A 26 8.89 17.55 -24.55
CA ARG A 26 8.08 18.78 -24.59
C ARG A 26 6.61 18.40 -24.44
N CYS A 27 6.05 18.63 -23.25
CA CYS A 27 4.61 18.72 -23.05
C CYS A 27 4.05 19.85 -23.92
N LYS A 28 3.15 19.50 -24.84
CA LYS A 28 2.37 20.45 -25.63
C LYS A 28 1.27 21.01 -24.75
N GLU A 29 1.57 22.11 -24.06
CA GLU A 29 0.62 22.87 -23.26
C GLU A 29 -0.44 23.47 -24.20
N ARG A 30 -1.66 22.95 -24.13
CA ARG A 30 -2.81 23.53 -24.84
C ARG A 30 -3.34 24.65 -23.96
N SER A 31 -3.04 25.88 -24.36
CA SER A 31 -3.57 27.12 -23.79
C SER A 31 -5.10 27.12 -23.82
N VAL A 32 -5.73 27.11 -22.64
CA VAL A 32 -7.13 27.51 -22.49
C VAL A 32 -7.14 28.99 -22.17
N SER A 33 -7.61 29.78 -23.13
CA SER A 33 -7.76 31.22 -23.02
C SER A 33 -8.82 31.56 -21.98
N LYS A 34 -8.37 32.30 -20.97
CA LYS A 34 -9.15 33.08 -20.02
C LYS A 34 -9.92 34.17 -20.78
N THR A 35 -11.24 34.24 -20.61
CA THR A 35 -12.02 35.45 -20.90
C THR A 35 -12.71 35.89 -19.63
N GLU A 36 -12.20 36.98 -19.07
CA GLU A 36 -12.97 37.91 -18.24
C GLU A 36 -14.19 38.41 -19.01
N LYS A 37 -15.29 38.65 -18.30
CA LYS A 37 -16.08 39.88 -18.44
C LYS A 37 -17.07 40.01 -17.30
N GLY A 38 -16.96 41.12 -16.58
CA GLY A 38 -17.93 41.55 -15.60
C GLY A 38 -19.08 42.38 -16.19
N ALA A 39 -19.89 42.86 -15.25
CA ALA A 39 -20.79 44.01 -15.31
C ALA A 39 -22.11 43.89 -16.08
N ALA A 40 -23.18 43.81 -15.29
CA ALA A 40 -24.40 44.64 -15.29
C ALA A 40 -25.11 44.95 -16.62
N LYS A 41 -26.43 44.72 -16.67
CA LYS A 41 -27.44 45.80 -16.48
C LYS A 41 -28.86 45.30 -16.80
N VAL A 42 -29.75 45.66 -15.88
CA VAL A 42 -31.23 45.66 -15.93
C VAL A 42 -31.75 46.30 -17.22
N ILE A 43 -32.73 45.67 -17.86
CA ILE A 43 -33.72 46.36 -18.70
C ILE A 43 -35.11 45.83 -18.33
N GLU A 44 -35.85 46.72 -17.70
CA GLU A 44 -37.29 46.76 -17.51
C GLU A 44 -37.90 47.46 -18.73
N GLN A 45 -39.05 46.96 -19.23
CA GLN A 45 -40.06 47.60 -20.11
C GLN A 45 -40.84 46.46 -20.81
N ALA A 46 -42.15 46.49 -21.03
CA ALA A 46 -43.22 47.42 -20.71
C ALA A 46 -44.55 46.77 -21.17
N VAL A 47 -45.65 47.07 -20.47
CA VAL A 47 -46.95 47.51 -21.03
C VAL A 47 -47.88 46.47 -21.70
N THR A 48 -48.91 46.11 -20.91
CA THR A 48 -50.38 46.09 -21.18
C THR A 48 -50.97 45.70 -22.56
N GLY A 49 -52.06 44.92 -22.49
CA GLY A 49 -53.34 45.33 -23.09
C GLY A 49 -53.98 44.39 -24.14
N GLU A 50 -55.23 43.99 -23.83
CA GLU A 50 -56.38 43.75 -24.72
C GLU A 50 -56.54 42.43 -25.54
N GLU A 51 -57.47 41.60 -25.04
CA GLU A 51 -58.82 41.26 -25.58
C GLU A 51 -59.12 40.76 -27.02
N PHE A 52 -60.05 39.78 -27.05
CA PHE A 52 -60.98 39.33 -28.12
C PHE A 52 -60.35 38.66 -29.38
N ASP A 53 -60.92 37.67 -30.08
CA ASP A 53 -62.21 36.93 -30.10
C ASP A 53 -61.98 35.65 -30.96
N SER A 54 -62.90 34.68 -30.84
CA SER A 54 -63.40 33.70 -31.82
C SER A 54 -62.51 33.21 -32.98
N ASP A 55 -62.40 31.90 -33.17
CA ASP A 55 -63.42 31.14 -33.93
C ASP A 55 -63.05 29.64 -34.15
N LYS A 56 -64.11 28.84 -34.35
CA LYS A 56 -64.20 27.56 -35.08
C LYS A 56 -63.96 26.21 -34.38
N GLU A 57 -65.11 25.60 -34.07
CA GLU A 57 -65.44 24.18 -34.25
C GLU A 57 -65.39 23.76 -35.75
N PRO A 58 -65.37 22.45 -36.09
CA PRO A 58 -66.63 21.72 -36.23
C PRO A 58 -66.63 20.24 -35.82
N GLU A 59 -67.79 19.81 -35.29
CA GLU A 59 -68.58 18.61 -35.64
C GLU A 59 -67.98 17.20 -35.51
N ALA A 60 -68.70 16.12 -35.18
CA ALA A 60 -70.07 15.86 -34.71
C ALA A 60 -70.21 14.33 -34.52
N THR A 61 -71.38 13.91 -34.03
CA THR A 61 -72.01 12.56 -34.02
C THR A 61 -71.61 11.62 -32.87
N GLU A 62 -72.52 10.97 -32.15
CA GLU A 62 -73.98 10.87 -32.25
C GLU A 62 -74.57 10.33 -30.92
N ALA A 63 -75.89 10.45 -30.82
CA ALA A 63 -76.77 10.18 -29.67
C ALA A 63 -76.76 8.73 -29.14
N LEU A 64 -77.40 8.51 -27.99
CA LEU A 64 -78.58 7.63 -27.87
C LEU A 64 -79.26 7.75 -26.50
N ASP A 65 -80.59 7.71 -26.59
CA ASP A 65 -81.60 7.92 -25.54
C ASP A 65 -81.71 6.80 -24.49
N THR A 66 -82.17 7.24 -23.30
CA THR A 66 -83.08 6.61 -22.32
C THR A 66 -82.89 5.15 -21.89
N PHE A 67 -82.97 4.89 -20.58
CA PHE A 67 -83.96 3.94 -20.03
C PHE A 67 -84.19 4.15 -18.52
N GLU A 68 -85.47 4.27 -18.17
CA GLU A 68 -86.01 4.21 -16.82
C GLU A 68 -85.60 2.92 -16.08
N ALA A 69 -85.52 3.01 -14.76
CA ALA A 69 -85.31 1.88 -13.88
C ALA A 69 -86.51 0.89 -13.89
N PRO A 70 -86.26 -0.43 -14.04
CA PRO A 70 -87.18 -1.44 -13.57
C PRO A 70 -86.66 -2.13 -12.30
N ARG A 71 -87.52 -2.14 -11.28
CA ARG A 71 -87.69 -3.16 -10.23
C ARG A 71 -86.45 -3.94 -9.75
N SER A 72 -85.99 -3.51 -8.56
CA SER A 72 -85.55 -4.34 -7.42
C SER A 72 -85.04 -5.77 -7.75
N ASN A 73 -83.77 -5.86 -8.08
CA ASN A 73 -82.90 -6.88 -7.49
C ASN A 73 -81.95 -6.16 -6.53
N SER A 74 -82.47 -5.77 -5.37
CA SER A 74 -81.72 -5.07 -4.31
C SER A 74 -80.44 -5.83 -3.90
N TRP A 75 -80.44 -7.15 -4.09
CA TRP A 75 -79.26 -8.01 -3.91
C TRP A 75 -78.15 -7.77 -4.95
N ILE A 76 -78.48 -7.43 -6.21
CA ILE A 76 -77.48 -7.12 -7.25
C ILE A 76 -76.90 -5.72 -7.02
N ALA A 77 -77.73 -4.74 -6.63
CA ALA A 77 -77.25 -3.39 -6.28
C ALA A 77 -76.32 -3.41 -5.06
N THR A 78 -76.63 -4.21 -4.04
CA THR A 78 -75.74 -4.42 -2.88
C THR A 78 -74.47 -5.18 -3.25
N LEU A 79 -74.54 -6.16 -4.17
CA LEU A 79 -73.37 -6.88 -4.67
C LEU A 79 -72.44 -5.97 -5.50
N VAL A 80 -72.98 -5.10 -6.35
CA VAL A 80 -72.21 -4.11 -7.12
C VAL A 80 -71.52 -3.11 -6.20
N ILE A 81 -72.18 -2.63 -5.14
CA ILE A 81 -71.57 -1.75 -4.14
C ILE A 81 -70.46 -2.48 -3.37
N PHE A 82 -70.65 -3.75 -3.00
CA PHE A 82 -69.60 -4.54 -2.33
C PHE A 82 -68.39 -4.77 -3.23
N VAL A 83 -68.62 -5.04 -4.52
CA VAL A 83 -67.54 -5.19 -5.52
C VAL A 83 -66.81 -3.86 -5.74
N ALA A 84 -67.52 -2.74 -5.79
CA ALA A 84 -66.91 -1.41 -5.88
C ALA A 84 -66.06 -1.09 -4.64
N PHE A 85 -66.53 -1.40 -3.44
CA PHE A 85 -65.76 -1.23 -2.20
C PHE A 85 -64.54 -2.17 -2.14
N ALA A 86 -64.68 -3.41 -2.60
CA ALA A 86 -63.56 -4.36 -2.66
C ALA A 86 -62.49 -3.91 -3.67
N ALA A 87 -62.90 -3.39 -4.83
CA ALA A 87 -62.01 -2.83 -5.84
C ALA A 87 -61.24 -1.62 -5.29
N VAL A 88 -61.93 -0.67 -4.65
CA VAL A 88 -61.28 0.50 -4.01
C VAL A 88 -60.36 0.07 -2.86
N GLY A 89 -60.78 -0.88 -2.02
CA GLY A 89 -59.97 -1.40 -0.92
C GLY A 89 -58.69 -2.11 -1.40
N SER A 90 -58.78 -2.87 -2.49
CA SER A 90 -57.61 -3.52 -3.10
C SER A 90 -56.63 -2.51 -3.70
N GLY A 91 -57.13 -1.42 -4.30
CA GLY A 91 -56.30 -0.33 -4.81
C GLY A 91 -55.56 0.43 -3.70
N VAL A 92 -56.24 0.72 -2.59
CA VAL A 92 -55.62 1.37 -1.42
C VAL A 92 -54.56 0.46 -0.77
N TRP A 93 -54.82 -0.85 -0.70
CA TRP A 93 -53.84 -1.81 -0.19
C TRP A 93 -52.59 -1.89 -1.07
N PHE A 94 -52.77 -2.02 -2.39
CA PHE A 94 -51.67 -2.08 -3.34
C PHE A 94 -50.83 -0.78 -3.34
N MET A 95 -51.50 0.37 -3.27
CA MET A 95 -50.84 1.68 -3.18
C MET A 95 -50.09 1.86 -1.86
N TRP A 96 -50.59 1.31 -0.76
CA TRP A 96 -49.87 1.30 0.53
C TRP A 96 -48.60 0.43 0.47
N THR A 97 -48.63 -0.68 -0.26
CA THR A 97 -47.45 -1.54 -0.42
C THR A 97 -46.33 -0.88 -1.24
N GLU A 98 -46.67 -0.15 -2.30
CA GLU A 98 -45.69 0.61 -3.10
C GLU A 98 -45.15 1.85 -2.35
N VAL A 99 -45.97 2.50 -1.51
CA VAL A 99 -45.47 3.60 -0.67
C VAL A 99 -44.46 3.09 0.38
N GLN A 100 -44.60 1.85 0.85
CA GLN A 100 -43.63 1.26 1.78
C GLN A 100 -42.30 0.90 1.11
N THR A 101 -42.30 0.41 -0.13
CA THR A 101 -41.07 0.14 -0.88
C THR A 101 -40.33 1.44 -1.20
N VAL A 102 -41.04 2.48 -1.64
CA VAL A 102 -40.46 3.81 -1.91
C VAL A 102 -39.91 4.45 -0.63
N LYS A 103 -40.61 4.35 0.51
CA LYS A 103 -40.08 4.84 1.80
C LYS A 103 -38.80 4.13 2.24
N ARG A 104 -38.68 2.82 1.98
CA ARG A 104 -37.45 2.07 2.25
C ARG A 104 -36.31 2.51 1.33
N SER A 105 -36.59 2.73 0.04
CA SER A 105 -35.61 3.23 -0.93
C SER A 105 -35.13 4.65 -0.59
N VAL A 106 -36.03 5.53 -0.14
CA VAL A 106 -35.65 6.88 0.31
C VAL A 106 -34.79 6.82 1.58
N LYS A 107 -35.09 5.90 2.51
CA LYS A 107 -34.28 5.70 3.72
C LYS A 107 -32.88 5.17 3.40
N SER A 108 -32.76 4.18 2.51
CA SER A 108 -31.46 3.65 2.09
C SER A 108 -30.64 4.67 1.29
N VAL A 109 -31.29 5.53 0.48
CA VAL A 109 -30.61 6.63 -0.21
C VAL A 109 -30.12 7.68 0.80
N ASN A 110 -30.91 7.99 1.82
CA ASN A 110 -30.49 8.91 2.88
C ASN A 110 -29.31 8.36 3.70
N GLU A 111 -29.32 7.06 4.02
CA GLU A 111 -28.20 6.36 4.65
C GLU A 111 -26.95 6.34 3.73
N ALA A 112 -27.13 6.14 2.42
CA ALA A 112 -26.05 6.23 1.45
C ALA A 112 -25.46 7.65 1.38
N ILE A 113 -26.29 8.70 1.35
CA ILE A 113 -25.85 10.11 1.37
C ILE A 113 -25.06 10.41 2.66
N GLN A 114 -25.52 9.93 3.82
CA GLN A 114 -24.80 10.09 5.08
C GLN A 114 -23.46 9.36 5.07
N SER A 115 -23.40 8.14 4.51
CA SER A 115 -22.15 7.40 4.38
C SER A 115 -21.16 8.10 3.45
N VAL A 116 -21.61 8.66 2.31
CA VAL A 116 -20.77 9.43 1.39
C VAL A 116 -20.28 10.73 2.04
N ASN A 117 -21.12 11.44 2.80
CA ASN A 117 -20.69 12.61 3.56
C ASN A 117 -19.62 12.25 4.61
N SER A 118 -19.78 11.13 5.31
CA SER A 118 -18.78 10.67 6.28
C SER A 118 -17.45 10.29 5.61
N GLN A 119 -17.50 9.69 4.43
CA GLN A 119 -16.32 9.39 3.61
C GLN A 119 -15.67 10.67 3.08
N LEU A 120 -16.45 11.68 2.69
CA LEU A 120 -15.94 12.97 2.24
C LEU A 120 -15.20 13.69 3.38
N LEU A 121 -15.77 13.66 4.60
CA LEU A 121 -15.11 14.20 5.79
C LEU A 121 -13.81 13.45 6.12
N GLN A 122 -13.78 12.12 5.95
CA GLN A 122 -12.53 11.35 6.08
C GLN A 122 -11.49 11.75 5.04
N ILE A 123 -11.87 11.93 3.78
CA ILE A 123 -10.95 12.37 2.71
C ILE A 123 -10.42 13.78 3.00
N VAL A 124 -11.27 14.69 3.48
CA VAL A 124 -10.86 16.04 3.88
C VAL A 124 -9.88 15.98 5.06
N SER A 125 -10.14 15.14 6.07
CA SER A 125 -9.24 14.96 7.21
C SER A 125 -7.89 14.32 6.81
N LEU A 126 -7.90 13.38 5.86
CA LEU A 126 -6.68 12.79 5.31
C LEU A 126 -5.88 13.82 4.50
N GLN A 127 -6.56 14.70 3.77
CA GLN A 127 -5.92 15.79 3.03
C GLN A 127 -5.35 16.86 3.97
N GLU A 128 -6.00 17.12 5.10
CA GLU A 128 -5.49 18.00 6.15
C GLU A 128 -4.26 17.40 6.83
N ASN A 129 -4.33 16.12 7.22
CA ASN A 129 -3.16 15.38 7.74
C ASN A 129 -2.00 15.35 6.74
N ALA A 130 -2.28 15.17 5.44
CA ALA A 130 -1.24 15.20 4.41
C ALA A 130 -0.61 16.58 4.23
N ARG A 131 -1.38 17.67 4.43
CA ARG A 131 -0.84 19.04 4.44
C ARG A 131 0.01 19.31 5.68
N ASP A 132 -0.43 18.82 6.84
CA ASP A 132 0.31 18.96 8.09
C ASP A 132 1.63 18.16 8.06
N ILE A 133 1.61 16.94 7.52
CA ILE A 133 2.83 16.17 7.28
C ILE A 133 3.75 16.90 6.30
N ARG A 134 3.21 17.51 5.23
CA ARG A 134 4.03 18.31 4.30
C ARG A 134 4.67 19.53 4.96
N SER A 135 3.93 20.25 5.80
CA SER A 135 4.48 21.41 6.51
C SER A 135 5.55 20.99 7.53
N GLN A 136 5.35 19.85 8.21
CA GLN A 136 6.36 19.27 9.09
C GLN A 136 7.61 18.85 8.31
N ILE A 137 7.47 18.23 7.13
CA ILE A 137 8.59 17.88 6.25
C ILE A 137 9.34 19.13 5.81
N GLU A 138 8.65 20.19 5.38
CA GLU A 138 9.26 21.45 4.96
C GLU A 138 9.99 22.15 6.12
N GLN A 139 9.43 22.08 7.33
CA GLN A 139 10.11 22.53 8.55
C GLN A 139 11.37 21.72 8.86
N LEU A 140 11.30 20.38 8.77
CA LEU A 140 12.46 19.49 8.95
C LEU A 140 13.53 19.77 7.89
N GLU A 141 13.14 19.93 6.63
CA GLU A 141 14.05 20.23 5.53
C GLU A 141 14.75 21.58 5.75
N SER A 142 14.00 22.61 6.16
CA SER A 142 14.59 23.90 6.54
C SER A 142 15.49 23.80 7.78
N GLY A 143 15.16 22.89 8.72
CA GLY A 143 15.97 22.60 9.89
C GLY A 143 17.29 21.91 9.53
N ILE A 144 17.24 20.97 8.59
CA ILE A 144 18.41 20.28 8.04
C ILE A 144 19.29 21.27 7.27
N ALA A 145 18.72 22.14 6.43
CA ALA A 145 19.49 23.16 5.72
C ALA A 145 20.21 24.12 6.68
N ARG A 146 19.55 24.55 7.76
CA ARG A 146 20.19 25.38 8.81
C ARG A 146 21.24 24.62 9.61
N ALA A 147 21.04 23.32 9.83
CA ALA A 147 22.04 22.47 10.48
C ALA A 147 23.27 22.31 9.59
N ASP A 148 23.08 22.07 8.30
CA ASP A 148 24.15 21.97 7.30
C ASP A 148 24.95 23.28 7.20
N GLU A 149 24.28 24.43 7.16
CA GLU A 149 24.95 25.75 7.18
C GLU A 149 25.77 25.96 8.47
N ARG A 150 25.23 25.52 9.62
CA ARG A 150 25.99 25.54 10.89
C ARG A 150 27.18 24.60 10.86
N ASP A 151 27.02 23.40 10.32
CA ASP A 151 28.11 22.43 10.20
C ASP A 151 29.21 22.96 9.28
N GLN A 152 28.87 23.56 8.14
CA GLN A 152 29.81 24.25 7.26
C GLN A 152 30.53 25.40 7.98
N SER A 153 29.82 26.20 8.77
CA SER A 153 30.42 27.26 9.59
C SER A 153 31.37 26.71 10.65
N VAL A 154 31.01 25.59 11.29
CA VAL A 154 31.84 24.90 12.28
C VAL A 154 33.08 24.31 11.60
N ILE A 155 32.95 23.67 10.45
CA ILE A 155 34.06 23.13 9.65
C ILE A 155 35.03 24.26 9.29
N ASN A 156 34.54 25.38 8.75
CA ASN A 156 35.38 26.53 8.41
C ASN A 156 36.09 27.10 9.65
N ARG A 157 35.40 27.20 10.79
CA ARG A 157 36.02 27.64 12.05
C ARG A 157 37.09 26.66 12.53
N VAL A 158 36.81 25.36 12.48
CA VAL A 158 37.76 24.30 12.85
C VAL A 158 38.97 24.32 11.92
N GLU A 159 38.79 24.58 10.63
CA GLU A 159 39.88 24.69 9.67
C GLU A 159 40.76 25.93 9.93
N THR A 160 40.16 27.09 10.18
CA THR A 160 40.91 28.31 10.57
C THR A 160 41.67 28.12 11.88
N LEU A 161 41.05 27.48 12.89
CA LEU A 161 41.71 27.15 14.15
C LEU A 161 42.82 26.12 13.93
N ALA A 162 42.59 25.10 13.10
CA ALA A 162 43.57 24.07 12.80
C ALA A 162 44.78 24.67 12.07
N GLU A 163 44.60 25.66 11.21
CA GLU A 163 45.68 26.37 10.52
C GLU A 163 46.47 27.30 11.45
N GLU A 164 45.79 27.95 12.41
CA GLU A 164 46.43 28.75 13.46
C GLU A 164 47.18 27.88 14.48
N LEU A 165 46.64 26.70 14.81
CA LEU A 165 47.27 25.70 15.68
C LEU A 165 48.34 24.86 14.97
N ALA A 166 48.26 24.66 13.65
CA ALA A 166 49.31 24.02 12.86
C ALA A 166 50.59 24.86 12.82
N LYS A 167 50.49 26.19 12.95
CA LYS A 167 51.63 27.08 13.17
C LYS A 167 52.28 26.91 14.55
N LEU A 168 51.59 26.26 15.50
CA LEU A 168 52.10 25.88 16.82
C LEU A 168 52.56 24.40 16.89
N GLN A 169 52.63 23.75 15.73
CA GLN A 169 53.36 22.53 15.38
C GLN A 169 53.89 21.70 16.56
N VAL A 170 53.10 20.71 17.00
CA VAL A 170 53.57 19.36 17.41
C VAL A 170 52.41 18.39 17.66
N ASP A 171 51.16 18.82 17.90
CA ASP A 171 50.05 17.89 18.26
C ASP A 171 48.82 17.88 17.31
N THR A 172 48.82 18.67 16.22
CA THR A 172 47.67 18.82 15.30
C THR A 172 47.37 17.57 14.49
N ARG A 173 48.41 16.85 14.03
CA ARG A 173 48.22 15.63 13.23
C ARG A 173 47.53 14.52 14.03
N SER A 174 47.93 14.35 15.30
CA SER A 174 47.30 13.38 16.19
C SER A 174 45.85 13.75 16.49
N SER A 175 45.61 15.01 16.83
CA SER A 175 44.26 15.54 17.07
C SER A 175 43.34 15.39 15.86
N TYR A 176 43.84 15.61 14.64
CA TYR A 176 43.07 15.44 13.40
C TYR A 176 42.68 13.97 13.17
N VAL A 177 43.64 13.04 13.27
CA VAL A 177 43.35 11.60 13.07
C VAL A 177 42.38 11.07 14.12
N LEU A 178 42.46 11.54 15.37
CA LEU A 178 41.50 11.19 16.42
C LEU A 178 40.10 11.70 16.11
N ALA A 179 39.98 12.94 15.62
CA ALA A 179 38.69 13.52 15.23
C ALA A 179 38.06 12.78 14.03
N GLU A 180 38.87 12.43 13.04
CA GLU A 180 38.43 11.66 11.88
C GLU A 180 37.98 10.25 12.27
N ALA A 181 38.73 9.58 13.14
CA ALA A 181 38.31 8.29 13.69
C ALA A 181 36.99 8.41 14.48
N GLU A 182 36.82 9.45 15.29
CA GLU A 182 35.56 9.71 16.01
C GLU A 182 34.39 9.93 15.05
N TYR A 183 34.60 10.69 13.97
CA TYR A 183 33.61 10.92 12.92
C TYR A 183 33.18 9.61 12.25
N LEU A 184 34.13 8.77 11.83
CA LEU A 184 33.83 7.48 11.23
C LEU A 184 33.06 6.55 12.17
N LEU A 185 33.41 6.54 13.46
CA LEU A 185 32.71 5.73 14.46
C LEU A 185 31.28 6.25 14.72
N LYS A 186 31.05 7.57 14.73
CA LYS A 186 29.70 8.16 14.79
C LYS A 186 28.88 7.82 13.55
N LEU A 187 29.50 7.92 12.37
CA LEU A 187 28.84 7.56 11.12
C LEU A 187 28.49 6.06 11.08
N ALA A 188 29.37 5.20 11.60
CA ALA A 188 29.10 3.77 11.73
C ALA A 188 27.89 3.51 12.63
N ASP A 189 27.85 4.15 13.81
CA ASP A 189 26.75 4.03 14.77
C ASP A 189 25.41 4.53 14.18
N GLN A 190 25.43 5.68 13.50
CA GLN A 190 24.25 6.23 12.81
C GLN A 190 23.74 5.30 11.70
N ARG A 191 24.64 4.80 10.85
CA ARG A 191 24.29 3.87 9.75
C ARG A 191 23.78 2.55 10.31
N LEU A 192 24.35 2.06 11.40
CA LEU A 192 23.88 0.87 12.10
C LEU A 192 22.45 1.05 12.63
N PHE A 193 22.15 2.23 13.21
CA PHE A 193 20.83 2.55 13.75
C PHE A 193 19.76 2.73 12.65
N ILE A 194 20.10 3.39 11.53
CA ILE A 194 19.15 3.72 10.47
C ILE A 194 18.99 2.57 9.46
N GLU A 195 20.10 2.04 8.95
CA GLU A 195 20.10 1.06 7.85
C GLU A 195 20.05 -0.38 8.36
N ARG A 196 20.27 -0.60 9.66
CA ARG A 196 20.39 -1.94 10.26
C ARG A 196 21.40 -2.83 9.51
N ASN A 197 22.42 -2.21 8.92
CA ASN A 197 23.41 -2.90 8.10
C ASN A 197 24.74 -3.05 8.86
N PRO A 198 25.02 -4.22 9.48
CA PRO A 198 26.23 -4.42 10.24
C PRO A 198 27.50 -4.43 9.37
N GLN A 199 27.40 -4.76 8.07
CA GLN A 199 28.56 -4.79 7.18
C GLN A 199 29.09 -3.39 6.91
N THR A 200 28.21 -2.44 6.60
CA THR A 200 28.59 -1.03 6.39
C THR A 200 29.24 -0.45 7.65
N ALA A 201 28.63 -0.67 8.82
CA ALA A 201 29.17 -0.22 10.10
C ALA A 201 30.55 -0.84 10.39
N THR A 202 30.70 -2.16 10.18
CA THR A 202 31.97 -2.87 10.38
C THR A 202 33.07 -2.33 9.48
N ASN A 203 32.77 -2.00 8.22
CA ASN A 203 33.75 -1.44 7.31
C ASN A 203 34.21 -0.03 7.75
N LEU A 204 33.29 0.82 8.19
CA LEU A 204 33.61 2.14 8.75
C LEU A 204 34.47 2.02 10.02
N MET A 205 34.13 1.08 10.91
CA MET A 205 34.90 0.80 12.13
C MET A 205 36.31 0.28 11.82
N ARG A 206 36.48 -0.58 10.81
CA ARG A 206 37.81 -1.03 10.35
C ARG A 206 38.64 0.11 9.78
N THR A 207 38.02 1.02 9.03
CA THR A 207 38.71 2.24 8.56
C THR A 207 39.16 3.10 9.75
N ALA A 208 38.31 3.26 10.77
CA ALA A 208 38.69 3.94 12.00
C ALA A 208 39.85 3.22 12.75
N GLN A 209 39.84 1.88 12.82
CA GLN A 209 40.96 1.11 13.37
C GLN A 209 42.26 1.37 12.62
N ALA A 210 42.21 1.41 11.28
CA ALA A 210 43.37 1.67 10.43
C ALA A 210 43.90 3.11 10.59
N LEU A 211 43.03 4.10 10.83
CA LEU A 211 43.43 5.46 11.17
C LEU A 211 44.11 5.52 12.54
N LEU A 212 43.48 4.95 13.57
CA LEU A 212 44.03 4.89 14.93
C LEU A 212 45.37 4.14 14.96
N ALA A 213 45.56 3.15 14.08
CA ALA A 213 46.80 2.40 13.92
C ALA A 213 48.03 3.29 13.69
N GLN A 214 47.84 4.43 12.99
CA GLN A 214 48.90 5.36 12.59
C GLN A 214 49.47 6.19 13.75
N LEU A 215 48.80 6.23 14.90
CA LEU A 215 49.14 7.16 15.98
C LEU A 215 50.22 6.68 16.95
N GLU A 216 50.72 5.44 16.84
CA GLU A 216 51.78 4.84 17.69
C GLU A 216 51.71 5.13 19.22
N ASP A 217 50.53 5.50 19.75
CA ASP A 217 50.33 5.86 21.16
C ASP A 217 49.81 4.65 21.95
N GLY A 218 50.57 4.23 22.97
CA GLY A 218 50.20 3.13 23.86
C GLY A 218 48.94 3.39 24.70
N ARG A 219 48.59 4.66 24.94
CA ARG A 219 47.39 5.03 25.70
C ARG A 219 46.08 4.72 24.95
N LEU A 220 46.15 4.58 23.62
CA LEU A 220 45.02 4.18 22.77
C LEU A 220 44.71 2.67 22.83
N LEU A 221 45.50 1.87 23.55
CA LEU A 221 45.33 0.42 23.57
C LEU A 221 43.93 0.00 24.05
N SER A 222 43.39 0.65 25.09
CA SER A 222 42.03 0.34 25.58
C SER A 222 40.96 0.64 24.53
N VAL A 223 41.11 1.74 23.79
CA VAL A 223 40.20 2.13 22.70
C VAL A 223 40.24 1.10 21.57
N ARG A 224 41.45 0.65 21.19
CA ARG A 224 41.64 -0.36 20.15
C ARG A 224 41.03 -1.70 20.54
N GLU A 225 41.17 -2.11 21.80
CA GLU A 225 40.58 -3.35 22.31
C GLU A 225 39.05 -3.30 22.26
N GLN A 226 38.44 -2.23 22.78
CA GLN A 226 36.98 -2.05 22.76
C GLN A 226 36.45 -1.99 21.32
N LEU A 227 37.13 -1.29 20.42
CA LEU A 227 36.75 -1.22 19.02
C LEU A 227 36.90 -2.57 18.30
N ALA A 228 37.93 -3.36 18.64
CA ALA A 228 38.08 -4.72 18.09
C ALA A 228 36.97 -5.66 18.56
N GLN A 229 36.55 -5.55 19.83
CA GLN A 229 35.41 -6.31 20.35
C GLN A 229 34.10 -5.92 19.64
N ASP A 230 33.86 -4.63 19.40
CA ASP A 230 32.68 -4.16 18.68
C ASP A 230 32.64 -4.68 17.23
N VAL A 231 33.78 -4.61 16.51
CA VAL A 231 33.92 -5.18 15.16
C VAL A 231 33.67 -6.70 15.16
N GLN A 232 34.17 -7.41 16.17
CA GLN A 232 33.96 -8.86 16.30
C GLN A 232 32.48 -9.18 16.56
N LEU A 233 31.82 -8.40 17.42
CA LEU A 233 30.39 -8.58 17.71
C LEU A 233 29.51 -8.36 16.49
N LEU A 234 29.77 -7.31 15.70
CA LEU A 234 29.00 -7.03 14.48
C LEU A 234 29.29 -8.04 13.37
N SER A 235 30.53 -8.50 13.23
CA SER A 235 30.90 -9.50 12.20
C SER A 235 30.39 -10.91 12.46
N ALA A 236 29.99 -11.22 13.71
CA ALA A 236 29.35 -12.49 14.05
C ALA A 236 27.88 -12.58 13.59
N ILE A 237 27.27 -11.46 13.17
CA ILE A 237 25.88 -11.42 12.73
C ILE A 237 25.76 -12.04 11.32
N PRO A 238 24.85 -13.00 11.09
CA PRO A 238 24.66 -13.59 9.78
C PRO A 238 24.14 -12.58 8.75
N ASN A 239 24.63 -12.70 7.53
CA ASN A 239 24.16 -11.90 6.39
C ASN A 239 22.91 -12.54 5.80
N VAL A 240 21.78 -11.83 5.84
CA VAL A 240 20.53 -12.23 5.18
C VAL A 240 20.38 -11.39 3.92
N ASP A 241 20.17 -12.03 2.78
CA ASP A 241 19.95 -11.36 1.50
C ASP A 241 18.50 -10.88 1.37
N LEU A 242 18.19 -9.77 2.06
CA LEU A 242 16.86 -9.15 2.03
C LEU A 242 16.45 -8.72 0.61
N LEU A 243 17.42 -8.26 -0.20
CA LEU A 243 17.17 -7.84 -1.57
C LEU A 243 16.84 -9.02 -2.47
N GLY A 244 17.50 -10.17 -2.28
CA GLY A 244 17.17 -11.42 -2.94
C GLY A 244 15.75 -11.88 -2.64
N ILE A 245 15.36 -11.91 -1.35
CA ILE A 245 13.99 -12.26 -0.93
C ILE A 245 12.97 -11.30 -1.55
N GLN A 246 13.26 -10.00 -1.56
CA GLN A 246 12.38 -9.00 -2.16
C GLN A 246 12.24 -9.18 -3.68
N ALA A 247 13.32 -9.51 -4.38
CA ALA A 247 13.29 -9.82 -5.80
C ALA A 247 12.47 -11.08 -6.10
N GLU A 248 12.57 -12.11 -5.26
CA GLU A 248 11.77 -13.33 -5.37
C GLU A 248 10.26 -13.04 -5.18
N LEU A 249 9.91 -12.21 -4.19
CA LEU A 249 8.53 -11.75 -3.97
C LEU A 249 7.99 -10.90 -5.12
N LEU A 250 8.82 -10.03 -5.72
CA LEU A 250 8.44 -9.24 -6.90
C LEU A 250 8.23 -10.11 -8.14
N ALA A 251 8.99 -11.20 -8.28
CA ALA A 251 8.82 -12.15 -9.38
C ALA A 251 7.47 -12.89 -9.33
N LEU A 252 6.78 -12.90 -8.18
CA LEU A 252 5.44 -13.47 -8.06
C LEU A 252 4.34 -12.59 -8.67
N ASP A 253 4.53 -11.26 -8.75
CA ASP A 253 3.51 -10.34 -9.25
C ASP A 253 2.95 -10.69 -10.65
N PRO A 254 3.76 -11.02 -11.67
CA PRO A 254 3.23 -11.46 -12.95
C PRO A 254 2.53 -12.83 -12.86
N VAL A 255 3.02 -13.73 -12.00
CA VAL A 255 2.44 -15.07 -11.78
C VAL A 255 1.04 -14.97 -11.19
N LEU A 256 0.78 -13.95 -10.36
CA LEU A 256 -0.55 -13.68 -9.80
C LEU A 256 -1.62 -13.44 -10.88
N ASN A 257 -1.27 -12.88 -12.03
CA ASN A 257 -2.24 -12.63 -13.10
C ASN A 257 -2.69 -13.94 -13.78
N GLU A 258 -1.88 -15.00 -13.70
CA GLU A 258 -2.15 -16.30 -14.29
C GLU A 258 -2.90 -17.25 -13.34
N LEU A 259 -3.17 -16.81 -12.10
CA LEU A 259 -3.87 -17.63 -11.11
C LEU A 259 -5.28 -17.99 -11.57
N LYS A 260 -5.52 -19.29 -11.70
CA LYS A 260 -6.80 -19.87 -12.07
C LYS A 260 -7.57 -20.28 -10.82
N LEU A 261 -8.88 -20.03 -10.86
CA LEU A 261 -9.79 -20.57 -9.86
C LEU A 261 -9.88 -22.09 -10.00
N PRO A 262 -10.07 -22.82 -8.89
CA PRO A 262 -10.39 -24.24 -8.95
C PRO A 262 -11.76 -24.39 -9.63
N VAL A 263 -11.77 -24.96 -10.83
CA VAL A 263 -13.02 -25.31 -11.52
C VAL A 263 -13.55 -26.59 -10.86
N ARG A 264 -14.25 -26.45 -9.74
CA ARG A 264 -14.98 -27.57 -9.13
C ARG A 264 -16.26 -27.77 -9.93
N ARG A 265 -16.17 -28.52 -11.04
CA ARG A 265 -17.36 -29.00 -11.73
C ARG A 265 -18.10 -29.91 -10.75
N PRO A 266 -19.38 -29.68 -10.42
CA PRO A 266 -20.16 -30.72 -9.78
C PRO A 266 -20.12 -31.91 -10.73
N ASN A 267 -19.68 -33.07 -10.23
CA ASN A 267 -19.75 -34.32 -10.96
C ASN A 267 -21.24 -34.66 -11.10
N LEU A 268 -21.88 -34.14 -12.14
CA LEU A 268 -23.18 -34.61 -12.57
C LEU A 268 -22.88 -35.89 -13.34
N GLU A 269 -22.87 -37.01 -12.62
CA GLU A 269 -22.90 -38.32 -13.25
C GLU A 269 -24.21 -38.41 -14.04
N THR A 270 -24.13 -38.17 -15.35
CA THR A 270 -25.21 -38.36 -16.29
C THR A 270 -25.37 -39.86 -16.52
N ASP A 271 -26.17 -40.52 -15.67
CA ASP A 271 -26.62 -41.87 -15.95
C ASP A 271 -27.70 -41.78 -17.06
N SER A 272 -27.35 -42.29 -18.24
CA SER A 272 -28.20 -42.26 -19.43
C SER A 272 -28.71 -43.67 -19.71
N GLN A 273 -29.90 -44.00 -19.22
CA GLN A 273 -30.82 -45.02 -19.74
C GLN A 273 -32.24 -44.68 -19.28
N THR A 274 -33.37 -44.96 -19.93
CA THR A 274 -33.80 -45.21 -21.31
C THR A 274 -35.33 -45.10 -21.20
N GLU A 275 -35.95 -44.38 -22.13
CA GLU A 275 -37.37 -44.42 -22.53
C GLU A 275 -38.24 -45.52 -21.89
N ASP A 276 -38.98 -45.20 -20.81
CA ASP A 276 -40.25 -45.86 -20.46
C ASP A 276 -41.10 -45.14 -19.37
N ASP A 277 -40.64 -44.01 -18.81
CA ASP A 277 -41.15 -43.49 -17.53
C ASP A 277 -42.27 -42.43 -17.59
N VAL A 278 -42.84 -42.12 -18.76
CA VAL A 278 -43.89 -41.09 -18.85
C VAL A 278 -45.21 -41.55 -18.22
N LYS A 279 -45.48 -42.86 -18.18
CA LYS A 279 -46.70 -43.43 -17.56
C LYS A 279 -46.57 -43.76 -16.07
N LYS A 280 -45.36 -43.87 -15.53
CA LYS A 280 -45.10 -43.95 -14.07
C LYS A 280 -44.99 -42.58 -13.40
N PHE A 281 -44.98 -41.52 -14.21
CA PHE A 281 -44.69 -40.16 -13.75
C PHE A 281 -45.78 -39.55 -12.87
N ILE A 282 -47.03 -40.00 -12.96
CA ILE A 282 -48.14 -39.42 -12.19
C ILE A 282 -48.40 -40.19 -10.88
N ASP A 283 -48.27 -41.52 -10.86
CA ASP A 283 -48.50 -42.32 -9.65
C ASP A 283 -47.35 -42.25 -8.63
N ASN A 284 -46.14 -41.84 -9.04
CA ASN A 284 -44.98 -41.71 -8.15
C ASN A 284 -44.73 -40.29 -7.61
N VAL A 285 -45.52 -39.27 -7.98
CA VAL A 285 -45.30 -37.87 -7.54
C VAL A 285 -45.39 -37.72 -6.03
N SER A 286 -46.23 -38.49 -5.35
CA SER A 286 -46.33 -38.49 -3.88
C SER A 286 -45.22 -39.28 -3.18
N ALA A 287 -44.44 -40.10 -3.90
CA ALA A 287 -43.21 -40.72 -3.42
C ALA A 287 -41.96 -39.86 -3.72
N PHE A 288 -42.15 -38.72 -4.42
CA PHE A 288 -41.09 -37.89 -5.00
C PHE A 288 -40.84 -36.56 -4.29
N ILE A 289 -41.39 -36.34 -3.09
CA ILE A 289 -40.80 -35.37 -2.15
C ILE A 289 -39.71 -36.12 -1.37
N ARG A 290 -38.59 -36.40 -2.04
CA ARG A 290 -37.34 -36.67 -1.32
C ARG A 290 -36.75 -35.31 -0.94
N ILE A 291 -36.90 -34.94 0.33
CA ILE A 291 -36.00 -33.97 0.96
C ILE A 291 -34.63 -34.63 0.91
N ARG A 292 -33.89 -34.34 -0.16
CA ARG A 292 -32.48 -34.65 -0.24
C ARG A 292 -31.80 -33.51 0.49
N GLU A 293 -31.37 -33.75 1.71
CA GLU A 293 -30.40 -32.88 2.35
C GLU A 293 -29.18 -32.85 1.43
N VAL A 294 -28.98 -31.71 0.78
CA VAL A 294 -27.72 -31.40 0.11
C VAL A 294 -26.72 -31.13 1.22
N ASN A 295 -26.26 -32.20 1.88
CA ASN A 295 -25.17 -32.18 2.88
C ASN A 295 -23.80 -32.16 2.20
N ALA A 296 -23.70 -31.45 1.07
CA ALA A 296 -22.45 -30.91 0.60
C ALA A 296 -22.60 -29.41 0.78
N PRO A 297 -21.73 -28.73 1.57
CA PRO A 297 -21.78 -27.29 1.66
C PRO A 297 -21.68 -26.77 0.23
N ILE A 298 -22.78 -26.20 -0.27
CA ILE A 298 -22.86 -25.59 -1.58
C ILE A 298 -21.95 -24.37 -1.45
N THR A 299 -20.66 -24.57 -1.67
CA THR A 299 -19.71 -23.46 -1.70
C THR A 299 -20.15 -22.70 -2.93
N PRO A 300 -20.72 -21.49 -2.79
CA PRO A 300 -21.20 -20.75 -3.94
C PRO A 300 -20.06 -20.71 -4.94
N LEU A 301 -20.36 -21.03 -6.20
CA LEU A 301 -19.41 -20.88 -7.30
C LEU A 301 -18.77 -19.52 -7.12
N VAL A 302 -17.47 -19.50 -6.75
CA VAL A 302 -16.71 -18.27 -6.58
C VAL A 302 -16.92 -17.51 -7.88
N SER A 303 -17.71 -16.45 -7.84
CA SER A 303 -18.09 -15.76 -9.06
C SER A 303 -16.81 -15.22 -9.68
N ALA A 304 -16.74 -15.06 -11.00
CA ALA A 304 -15.55 -14.49 -11.63
C ALA A 304 -15.16 -13.12 -11.02
N SER A 305 -16.12 -12.42 -10.40
CA SER A 305 -15.89 -11.20 -9.62
C SER A 305 -15.14 -11.45 -8.29
N ASP A 306 -15.43 -12.54 -7.58
CA ASP A 306 -14.79 -12.91 -6.32
C ASP A 306 -13.34 -13.35 -6.54
N ALA A 307 -13.05 -13.95 -7.71
CA ALA A 307 -11.71 -14.33 -8.14
C ALA A 307 -10.76 -13.14 -8.33
N GLY A 308 -11.26 -12.09 -8.99
CA GLY A 308 -10.51 -10.85 -9.16
C GLY A 308 -10.18 -10.22 -7.81
N ARG A 309 -11.16 -10.16 -6.90
CA ARG A 309 -10.94 -9.66 -5.53
C ARG A 309 -9.94 -10.51 -4.76
N ALA A 310 -10.02 -11.84 -4.85
CA ALA A 310 -9.06 -12.73 -4.19
C ALA A 310 -7.62 -12.48 -4.66
N ARG A 311 -7.40 -12.19 -5.95
CA ARG A 311 -6.07 -11.83 -6.48
C ARG A 311 -5.57 -10.51 -5.90
N GLU A 312 -6.43 -9.50 -5.80
CA GLU A 312 -6.03 -8.21 -5.22
C GLU A 312 -5.75 -8.31 -3.72
N VAL A 313 -6.52 -9.13 -2.97
CA VAL A 313 -6.23 -9.41 -1.56
C VAL A 313 -4.90 -10.16 -1.41
N LEU A 314 -4.61 -11.12 -2.31
CA LEU A 314 -3.34 -11.82 -2.32
C LEU A 314 -2.18 -10.88 -2.66
N ARG A 315 -2.34 -10.00 -3.66
CA ARG A 315 -1.36 -8.96 -3.99
C ARG A 315 -1.10 -8.06 -2.78
N LEU A 316 -2.15 -7.60 -2.12
CA LEU A 316 -2.02 -6.79 -0.91
C LEU A 316 -1.25 -7.54 0.19
N SER A 317 -1.50 -8.85 0.37
CA SER A 317 -0.73 -9.64 1.34
C SER A 317 0.76 -9.77 0.95
N LEU A 318 1.08 -9.91 -0.35
CA LEU A 318 2.47 -9.88 -0.80
C LEU A 318 3.12 -8.52 -0.54
N GLU A 319 2.41 -7.41 -0.74
CA GLU A 319 2.90 -6.07 -0.40
C GLU A 319 3.18 -5.93 1.10
N GLN A 320 2.32 -6.48 1.96
CA GLN A 320 2.56 -6.53 3.41
C GLN A 320 3.81 -7.32 3.77
N ILE A 321 4.02 -8.49 3.13
CA ILE A 321 5.22 -9.31 3.31
C ILE A 321 6.47 -8.52 2.86
N LYS A 322 6.43 -7.86 1.69
CA LYS A 322 7.55 -7.03 1.19
C LYS A 322 7.91 -5.93 2.20
N VAL A 323 6.91 -5.26 2.79
CA VAL A 323 7.14 -4.26 3.84
C VAL A 323 7.75 -4.89 5.10
N ALA A 324 7.30 -6.09 5.50
CA ALA A 324 7.85 -6.80 6.64
C ALA A 324 9.34 -7.16 6.45
N VAL A 325 9.72 -7.59 5.25
CA VAL A 325 11.12 -7.87 4.88
C VAL A 325 11.99 -6.62 5.04
N VAL A 326 11.55 -5.46 4.50
CA VAL A 326 12.31 -4.20 4.58
C VAL A 326 12.45 -3.73 6.03
N ARG A 327 11.45 -3.97 6.86
CA ARG A 327 11.47 -3.61 8.29
C ARG A 327 12.19 -4.63 9.18
N GLU A 328 12.64 -5.76 8.62
CA GLU A 328 13.17 -6.91 9.36
C GLU A 328 12.22 -7.40 10.47
N ASP A 329 10.91 -7.34 10.23
CA ASP A 329 9.86 -7.70 11.20
C ASP A 329 9.40 -9.14 10.99
N GLN A 330 9.97 -10.08 11.78
CA GLN A 330 9.69 -11.51 11.64
C GLN A 330 8.21 -11.84 11.88
N GLU A 331 7.58 -11.23 12.89
CA GLU A 331 6.20 -11.56 13.25
C GLU A 331 5.24 -11.18 12.12
N LEU A 332 5.43 -9.99 11.55
CA LEU A 332 4.62 -9.53 10.42
C LEU A 332 4.90 -10.34 9.14
N PHE A 333 6.15 -10.79 8.95
CA PHE A 333 6.54 -11.63 7.82
C PHE A 333 5.90 -13.02 7.90
N ASP A 334 6.00 -13.70 9.04
CA ASP A 334 5.42 -15.03 9.27
C ASP A 334 3.89 -14.97 9.17
N ALA A 335 3.26 -13.95 9.77
CA ALA A 335 1.83 -13.75 9.70
C ALA A 335 1.35 -13.48 8.26
N GLY A 336 2.10 -12.65 7.51
CA GLY A 336 1.84 -12.33 6.11
C GLY A 336 1.96 -13.55 5.21
N LEU A 337 3.04 -14.35 5.35
CA LEU A 337 3.25 -15.60 4.61
C LEU A 337 2.12 -16.59 4.88
N ALA A 338 1.77 -16.82 6.16
CA ALA A 338 0.69 -17.71 6.53
C ALA A 338 -0.66 -17.24 5.97
N GLN A 339 -0.90 -15.92 5.92
CA GLN A 339 -2.11 -15.37 5.30
C GLN A 339 -2.13 -15.58 3.79
N ALA A 340 -1.03 -15.27 3.10
CA ALA A 340 -0.91 -15.45 1.64
C ALA A 340 -1.07 -16.92 1.24
N GLU A 341 -0.52 -17.84 2.04
CA GLU A 341 -0.64 -19.28 1.82
C GLU A 341 -2.09 -19.76 2.03
N ARG A 342 -2.74 -19.35 3.13
CA ARG A 342 -4.16 -19.67 3.39
C ARG A 342 -5.07 -19.18 2.26
N LEU A 343 -4.88 -17.94 1.81
CA LEU A 343 -5.64 -17.35 0.69
C LEU A 343 -5.40 -18.13 -0.60
N SER A 344 -4.13 -18.47 -0.87
CA SER A 344 -3.74 -19.24 -2.06
C SER A 344 -4.42 -20.61 -2.10
N ARG A 345 -4.41 -21.35 -0.99
CA ARG A 345 -5.03 -22.68 -0.87
C ARG A 345 -6.56 -22.64 -0.87
N HIS A 346 -7.16 -21.55 -0.38
CA HIS A 346 -8.62 -21.43 -0.30
C HIS A 346 -9.26 -21.02 -1.64
N PHE A 347 -8.67 -20.05 -2.35
CA PHE A 347 -9.30 -19.44 -3.53
C PHE A 347 -8.76 -19.95 -4.88
N PHE A 348 -7.57 -20.56 -4.93
CA PHE A 348 -6.89 -20.90 -6.18
C PHE A 348 -6.54 -22.38 -6.30
N ASP A 349 -6.34 -22.85 -7.53
CA ASP A 349 -5.82 -24.20 -7.78
C ASP A 349 -4.30 -24.24 -7.54
N VAL A 350 -3.90 -24.83 -6.42
CA VAL A 350 -2.50 -24.98 -5.99
C VAL A 350 -1.85 -26.27 -6.46
N THR A 351 -2.57 -27.12 -7.19
CA THR A 351 -2.05 -28.43 -7.61
C THR A 351 -1.18 -28.36 -8.86
N LYS A 352 -1.41 -27.35 -9.73
CA LYS A 352 -0.72 -27.20 -11.03
C LYS A 352 -0.55 -25.73 -11.41
N GLY A 353 0.42 -25.45 -12.27
CA GLY A 353 0.62 -24.13 -12.89
C GLY A 353 0.98 -23.03 -11.88
N ALA A 354 0.46 -21.82 -12.10
CA ALA A 354 0.80 -20.62 -11.35
C ALA A 354 0.54 -20.74 -9.83
N GLY A 355 -0.56 -21.38 -9.41
CA GLY A 355 -0.87 -21.57 -7.99
C GLY A 355 0.13 -22.47 -7.26
N MET A 356 0.67 -23.48 -7.94
CA MET A 356 1.74 -24.34 -7.38
C MET A 356 3.05 -23.55 -7.22
N THR A 357 3.38 -22.68 -8.18
CA THR A 357 4.58 -21.83 -8.09
C THR A 357 4.49 -20.87 -6.92
N VAL A 358 3.35 -20.20 -6.74
CA VAL A 358 3.12 -19.27 -5.62
C VAL A 358 3.30 -19.99 -4.28
N VAL A 359 2.60 -21.12 -4.07
CA VAL A 359 2.72 -21.86 -2.80
C VAL A 359 4.15 -22.35 -2.57
N ARG A 360 4.85 -22.82 -3.61
CA ARG A 360 6.23 -23.28 -3.48
C ARG A 360 7.18 -22.17 -3.01
N VAL A 361 7.07 -20.98 -3.60
CA VAL A 361 7.90 -19.83 -3.21
C VAL A 361 7.56 -19.40 -1.78
N LEU A 362 6.26 -19.27 -1.46
CA LEU A 362 5.84 -18.90 -0.10
C LEU A 362 6.33 -19.90 0.96
N SER A 363 6.22 -21.21 0.71
CA SER A 363 6.71 -22.24 1.62
C SER A 363 8.24 -22.29 1.71
N ALA A 364 8.96 -21.95 0.63
CA ALA A 364 10.43 -21.87 0.68
C ALA A 364 10.91 -20.70 1.57
N LEU A 365 10.13 -19.62 1.64
CA LEU A 365 10.43 -18.43 2.43
C LEU A 365 10.02 -18.57 3.90
N GLU A 366 9.16 -19.53 4.26
CA GLU A 366 8.63 -19.74 5.61
C GLU A 366 9.72 -20.02 6.66
N ASP A 367 10.76 -20.80 6.30
CA ASP A 367 11.86 -21.13 7.22
C ASP A 367 12.94 -20.03 7.29
N THR A 368 12.76 -18.90 6.61
CA THR A 368 13.78 -17.85 6.53
C THR A 368 13.66 -16.87 7.69
N GLN A 369 14.72 -16.77 8.51
CA GLN A 369 14.81 -15.74 9.54
C GLN A 369 15.29 -14.42 8.94
N ILE A 370 14.40 -13.42 8.89
CA ILE A 370 14.69 -12.07 8.43
C ILE A 370 15.09 -11.13 9.57
N ALA A 371 14.62 -11.38 10.80
CA ALA A 371 14.91 -10.50 11.94
C ALA A 371 16.31 -10.75 12.49
N ARG A 372 17.16 -9.71 12.40
CA ARG A 372 18.50 -9.73 12.98
C ARG A 372 18.51 -8.91 14.26
N LYS A 373 18.98 -9.53 15.36
CA LYS A 373 19.29 -8.80 16.59
C LYS A 373 20.66 -8.15 16.44
N ILE A 374 20.65 -6.84 16.22
CA ILE A 374 21.86 -6.03 16.13
C ILE A 374 22.16 -5.49 17.54
N PRO A 375 23.28 -5.91 18.17
CA PRO A 375 23.69 -5.40 19.47
C PRO A 375 24.19 -3.96 19.35
N ASP A 376 24.15 -3.22 20.47
CA ASP A 376 24.82 -1.92 20.60
C ASP A 376 26.35 -2.12 20.49
N ALA A 377 26.96 -1.53 19.46
CA ALA A 377 28.37 -1.58 19.15
C ALA A 377 29.05 -0.20 19.30
N ALA A 378 28.63 0.60 20.28
CA ALA A 378 29.19 1.93 20.54
C ALA A 378 30.25 1.95 21.68
N ARG A 379 30.87 0.83 22.06
CA ARG A 379 31.85 0.81 23.17
C ARG A 379 33.16 1.47 22.78
N GLY A 380 33.68 1.18 21.58
CA GLY A 380 34.87 1.81 21.01
C GLY A 380 34.70 3.32 20.83
N LEU A 381 33.53 3.77 20.38
CA LEU A 381 33.21 5.20 20.28
C LEU A 381 33.21 5.88 21.65
N ARG A 382 32.59 5.27 22.66
CA ARG A 382 32.60 5.79 24.04
C ARG A 382 34.00 5.84 24.63
N ALA A 383 34.81 4.81 24.40
CA ALA A 383 36.20 4.75 24.83
C ALA A 383 37.05 5.85 24.18
N LEU A 384 36.87 6.09 22.87
CA LEU A 384 37.58 7.15 22.15
C LEU A 384 37.20 8.55 22.67
N LYS A 385 35.91 8.79 22.94
CA LYS A 385 35.44 10.05 23.54
C LYS A 385 36.07 10.28 24.91
N ALA A 386 36.02 9.28 25.79
CA ALA A 386 36.63 9.36 27.11
C ALA A 386 38.15 9.63 27.04
N TYR A 387 38.85 9.00 26.10
CA TYR A 387 40.27 9.25 25.87
C TYR A 387 40.55 10.71 25.46
N ARG A 388 39.78 11.25 24.52
CA ARG A 388 39.92 12.62 24.03
C ARG A 388 39.58 13.65 25.12
N ASP A 389 38.54 13.39 25.90
CA ASP A 389 38.12 14.28 26.99
C ASP A 389 39.21 14.31 28.08
N ALA A 390 39.80 13.16 28.43
CA ALA A 390 40.95 13.09 29.33
C ALA A 390 42.18 13.87 28.82
N LEU A 391 42.50 13.77 27.53
CA LEU A 391 43.58 14.57 26.92
C LEU A 391 43.30 16.07 26.99
N THR A 392 42.03 16.46 26.87
CA THR A 392 41.64 17.88 26.91
C THR A 392 41.76 18.41 28.35
N GLU A 393 41.31 17.64 29.34
CA GLU A 393 41.48 17.98 30.76
C GLU A 393 42.95 18.10 31.17
N GLU A 394 43.80 17.17 30.71
CA GLU A 394 45.25 17.21 30.96
C GLU A 394 45.86 18.51 30.43
N ARG A 395 45.50 18.93 29.20
CA ARG A 395 45.96 20.19 28.59
C ARG A 395 45.45 21.43 29.33
N VAL A 396 44.18 21.44 29.77
CA VAL A 396 43.62 22.56 30.53
C VAL A 396 44.33 22.70 31.88
N SER A 397 44.60 21.58 32.55
CA SER A 397 45.31 21.58 33.84
C SER A 397 46.76 22.03 33.72
N THR A 398 47.48 21.64 32.66
CA THR A 398 48.86 22.10 32.41
C THR A 398 48.93 23.54 31.90
N GLY A 399 47.91 24.01 31.19
CA GLY A 399 47.80 25.40 30.74
C GLY A 399 47.51 26.41 31.85
N LEU A 400 46.87 26.00 32.94
CA LEU A 400 46.61 26.82 34.13
C LEU A 400 47.80 26.93 35.10
N VAL A 401 48.83 26.11 34.91
CA VAL A 401 50.04 26.05 35.77
C VAL A 401 51.20 26.89 35.23
N LYS A 402 51.05 27.52 34.05
CA LYS A 402 51.95 28.52 33.49
C LYS A 402 51.34 29.91 33.57
#